data_AF-A0A2M9J7M7-F1
#
_entry.id   AF-A0A2M9J7M7-F1
#
_cell.length_a   1.000
_cell.length_b   1.000
_cell.length_c   1.000
_cell.angle_alpha   90.00
_cell.angle_beta   90.00
_cell.angle_gamma   90.00
#
_symmetry.space_group_name_H-M   'P 1'
#
loop_
_entity.id
_entity.type
_entity.pdbx_description
1 polymer ?
#
loop_
_entity_poly.entity_id
_entity_poly.type
_entity_poly.pdbx_seq_one_letter_code
_entity_poly.pdbx_strand_id
1 'polypeptide(L)'
;MFGRKELSVLVLRDADDIAAALRSALADAGEAERPGLEAALVMAEEAAAVPERELRGRWVREQRASVGYTGPDDESVRAVKALRDAQPELSLLAAVQLTRDAVRE
;
A
#
# COMPACT_ATOMS: atom_id res chain seq x y z
N MET A 1 24.33 18.23 -11.07
CA MET A 1 22.98 17.86 -11.54
C MET A 1 22.55 16.66 -10.71
N PHE A 2 21.66 16.84 -9.74
CA PHE A 2 21.19 15.74 -8.90
C PHE A 2 20.44 14.74 -9.78
N GLY A 3 21.02 13.56 -10.01
CA GLY A 3 20.36 12.49 -10.74
C GLY A 3 19.05 12.12 -10.04
N ARG A 4 17.99 11.86 -10.81
CA ARG A 4 16.72 11.38 -10.25
C ARG A 4 16.97 10.12 -9.43
N LYS A 5 16.35 10.02 -8.25
CA LYS A 5 16.59 8.92 -7.32
C LYS A 5 15.80 7.69 -7.76
N GLU A 6 16.40 6.52 -7.59
CA GLU A 6 15.61 5.28 -7.45
C GLU A 6 14.91 5.39 -6.09
N LEU A 7 13.72 6.00 -6.07
CA LEU A 7 12.88 6.00 -4.88
C LEU A 7 12.31 4.60 -4.69
N SER A 8 12.68 3.96 -3.58
CA SER A 8 12.01 2.75 -3.11
C SER A 8 10.79 3.18 -2.30
N VAL A 9 9.60 2.81 -2.76
CA VAL A 9 8.39 2.92 -1.93
C VAL A 9 8.49 1.86 -0.84
N LEU A 10 8.69 2.31 0.39
CA LEU A 10 8.71 1.46 1.58
C LEU A 10 7.28 1.25 2.07
N VAL A 11 6.90 0.00 2.26
CA VAL A 11 5.61 -0.37 2.86
C VAL A 11 5.83 -0.58 4.35
N LEU A 12 5.21 0.25 5.17
CA LEU A 12 5.12 0.05 6.63
C LEU A 12 3.81 -0.68 6.94
N ARG A 13 3.90 -1.76 7.72
CA ARG A 13 2.78 -2.66 8.05
C ARG A 13 2.47 -2.63 9.54
N ASP A 14 1.60 -1.71 9.94
CA ASP A 14 1.11 -1.67 11.32
C ASP A 14 0.20 -2.88 11.63
N ALA A 15 -0.38 -3.51 10.61
CA ALA A 15 -1.29 -4.64 10.76
C ALA A 15 -0.64 -5.86 11.44
N ASP A 16 0.65 -6.11 11.18
CA ASP A 16 1.40 -7.21 11.79
C ASP A 16 1.57 -6.99 13.32
N ASP A 17 1.91 -5.77 13.72
CA ASP A 17 2.05 -5.36 15.12
C ASP A 17 0.69 -5.37 15.84
N ILE A 18 -0.38 -4.92 15.16
CA ILE A 18 -1.75 -4.98 15.68
C ILE A 18 -2.19 -6.44 15.87
N ALA A 19 -1.95 -7.33 14.92
CA ALA A 19 -2.26 -8.75 15.05
C ALA A 19 -1.49 -9.40 16.22
N ALA A 20 -0.23 -9.02 16.43
CA ALA A 20 0.55 -9.46 17.57
C ALA A 20 -0.04 -8.98 18.91
N ALA A 21 -0.45 -7.71 18.99
CA ALA A 21 -1.11 -7.15 20.17
C ALA A 21 -2.44 -7.85 20.48
N LEU A 22 -3.25 -8.13 19.44
CA LEU A 22 -4.52 -8.86 19.58
C LEU A 22 -4.32 -10.30 20.05
N ARG A 23 -3.32 -11.02 19.52
CA ARG A 23 -2.96 -12.36 20.01
C ARG A 23 -2.56 -12.35 21.49
N SER A 24 -1.81 -11.33 21.91
CA SER A 24 -1.46 -11.16 23.33
C SER A 24 -2.71 -10.90 24.19
N ALA A 25 -3.59 -10.00 23.76
CA ALA A 25 -4.82 -9.69 24.48
C ALA A 25 -5.76 -10.90 24.59
N LEU A 26 -5.85 -11.71 23.53
CA LEU A 26 -6.67 -12.91 23.49
C LEU A 26 -6.22 -13.98 24.51
N ALA A 27 -4.91 -14.07 24.76
CA ALA A 27 -4.35 -15.01 25.73
C ALA A 27 -4.84 -14.73 27.17
N ASP A 28 -5.11 -13.47 27.48
CA ASP A 28 -5.58 -13.02 28.81
C ASP A 28 -7.09 -12.76 28.86
N ALA A 29 -7.80 -12.90 27.73
CA ALA A 29 -9.20 -12.50 27.60
C ALA A 29 -10.18 -13.43 28.36
N GLY A 30 -11.12 -12.80 29.08
CA GLY A 30 -12.27 -13.49 29.66
C GLY A 30 -13.32 -13.87 28.60
N GLU A 31 -14.26 -14.75 28.97
CA GLU A 31 -15.28 -15.30 28.06
C GLU A 31 -16.14 -14.23 27.35
N ALA A 32 -16.38 -13.09 28.00
CA ALA A 32 -17.19 -12.02 27.43
C ALA A 32 -16.49 -11.24 26.31
N GLU A 33 -15.17 -11.09 26.38
CA GLU A 33 -14.38 -10.27 25.45
C GLU A 33 -13.79 -11.11 24.31
N ARG A 34 -13.63 -12.43 24.54
CA ARG A 34 -12.99 -13.36 23.61
C ARG A 34 -13.59 -13.34 22.19
N PRO A 35 -14.92 -13.43 21.98
CA PRO A 35 -15.46 -13.47 20.62
C PRO A 35 -15.17 -12.19 19.81
N GLY A 36 -15.15 -11.04 20.48
CA GLY A 36 -14.83 -9.76 19.84
C GLY A 36 -13.35 -9.66 19.45
N LEU A 37 -12.45 -10.13 20.32
CA LEU A 37 -11.01 -10.16 20.07
C LEU A 37 -10.64 -11.16 18.96
N GLU A 38 -11.31 -12.31 18.89
CA GLU A 38 -11.14 -13.26 17.78
C GLU A 38 -11.55 -12.64 16.45
N ALA A 39 -12.70 -11.98 16.39
CA ALA A 39 -13.14 -11.29 15.17
C ALA A 39 -12.16 -10.17 14.76
N ALA A 40 -11.68 -9.38 15.72
CA ALA A 40 -10.69 -8.34 15.47
C ALA A 40 -9.36 -8.92 14.96
N LEU A 41 -8.91 -10.06 15.51
CA LEU A 41 -7.69 -10.73 15.08
C LEU A 41 -7.79 -11.19 13.63
N VAL A 42 -8.90 -11.82 13.24
CA VAL A 42 -9.15 -12.22 11.85
C VAL A 42 -9.02 -11.02 10.91
N MET A 43 -9.66 -9.89 11.24
CA MET A 43 -9.58 -8.66 10.43
C MET A 43 -8.15 -8.12 10.31
N ALA A 44 -7.37 -8.16 11.40
CA ALA A 44 -5.98 -7.70 11.40
C ALA A 44 -5.07 -8.64 10.58
N GLU A 45 -5.28 -9.95 10.66
CA GLU A 45 -4.55 -10.95 9.87
C GLU A 45 -4.86 -10.84 8.37
N GLU A 46 -6.12 -10.60 8.01
CA GLU A 46 -6.51 -10.32 6.63
C GLU A 46 -5.83 -9.04 6.09
N ALA A 47 -5.77 -7.98 6.91
CA ALA A 47 -5.08 -6.74 6.55
C ALA A 47 -3.56 -6.95 6.41
N ALA A 48 -2.95 -7.75 7.27
CA ALA A 48 -1.54 -8.10 7.21
C ALA A 48 -1.20 -8.98 5.99
N ALA A 49 -2.14 -9.81 5.54
CA ALA A 49 -1.97 -10.70 4.39
C ALA A 49 -1.97 -9.98 3.04
N VAL A 50 -2.38 -8.70 2.96
CA VAL A 50 -2.41 -7.95 1.70
C VAL A 50 -1.00 -7.90 1.07
N PRO A 51 -0.81 -8.32 -0.19
CA PRO A 51 0.51 -8.30 -0.83
C PRO A 51 1.09 -6.88 -0.95
N GLU A 52 2.40 -6.73 -0.76
CA GLU A 52 3.07 -5.42 -0.89
C GLU A 52 2.84 -4.76 -2.25
N ARG A 53 2.81 -5.55 -3.33
CA ARG A 53 2.48 -5.06 -4.67
C ARG A 53 1.15 -4.32 -4.69
N GLU A 54 0.13 -4.85 -4.03
CA GLU A 54 -1.20 -4.23 -4.01
C GLU A 54 -1.18 -2.91 -3.22
N LEU A 55 -0.46 -2.87 -2.10
CA LEU A 55 -0.28 -1.66 -1.29
C LEU A 55 0.47 -0.57 -2.08
N ARG A 56 1.55 -0.93 -2.78
CA ARG A 56 2.25 0.00 -3.70
C ARG A 56 1.34 0.47 -4.82
N GLY A 57 0.55 -0.44 -5.41
CA GLY A 57 -0.42 -0.10 -6.45
C GLY A 57 -1.48 0.90 -5.96
N ARG A 58 -1.98 0.73 -4.72
CA ARG A 58 -2.90 1.67 -4.08
C ARG A 58 -2.27 3.05 -3.91
N TRP A 59 -1.06 3.11 -3.36
CA TRP A 59 -0.31 4.36 -3.20
C TRP A 59 -0.12 5.07 -4.56
N VAL A 60 0.26 4.35 -5.63
CA VAL A 60 0.41 4.94 -6.97
C VAL A 60 -0.87 5.59 -7.47
N ARG A 61 -2.02 4.94 -7.26
CA ARG A 61 -3.33 5.49 -7.65
C ARG A 61 -3.67 6.76 -6.86
N GLU A 62 -3.40 6.77 -5.55
CA GLU A 62 -3.57 7.96 -4.71
C GLU A 62 -2.67 9.12 -5.17
N GLN A 63 -1.41 8.85 -5.50
CA GLN A 63 -0.50 9.87 -6.03
C GLN A 63 -0.99 10.45 -7.35
N ARG A 64 -1.45 9.61 -8.28
CA ARG A 64 -2.02 10.07 -9.56
C ARG A 64 -3.28 10.91 -9.34
N ALA A 65 -4.17 10.49 -8.44
CA ALA A 65 -5.38 11.22 -8.10
C ALA A 65 -5.05 12.61 -7.50
N SER A 66 -3.96 12.73 -6.72
CA SER A 66 -3.53 13.99 -6.11
C SER A 66 -3.20 15.09 -7.14
N VAL A 67 -2.83 14.72 -8.36
CA VAL A 67 -2.59 15.64 -9.49
C VAL A 67 -3.74 15.69 -10.49
N GLY A 68 -4.91 15.16 -10.11
CA GLY A 68 -6.13 15.19 -10.92
C GLY A 68 -6.15 14.22 -12.10
N TYR A 69 -5.30 13.19 -12.10
CA TYR A 69 -5.35 12.15 -13.13
C TYR A 69 -6.58 11.25 -12.92
N THR A 70 -7.48 11.23 -13.91
CA THR A 70 -8.70 10.41 -13.91
C THR A 70 -8.70 9.35 -15.02
N GLY A 71 -7.52 9.07 -15.59
CA GLY A 71 -7.36 8.05 -16.62
C GLY A 71 -7.37 6.63 -16.05
N PRO A 72 -7.35 5.60 -16.91
CA PRO A 72 -7.33 4.21 -16.47
C PRO A 72 -6.09 3.87 -15.64
N ASP A 73 -6.22 2.83 -14.82
CA ASP A 73 -5.15 2.18 -14.06
C ASP A 73 -4.32 1.26 -14.99
N ASP A 74 -3.75 1.83 -16.04
CA ASP A 74 -2.96 1.13 -17.05
C ASP A 74 -1.47 1.52 -17.03
N GLU A 75 -0.70 0.90 -17.92
CA GLU A 75 0.73 1.20 -18.14
C GLU A 75 0.97 2.32 -19.17
N SER A 76 -0.04 3.15 -19.45
CA SER A 76 0.11 4.20 -20.46
C SER A 76 1.14 5.26 -20.04
N VAL A 77 1.77 5.89 -21.03
CA VAL A 77 2.71 7.01 -20.81
C VAL A 77 2.04 8.14 -20.02
N ARG A 78 0.73 8.36 -20.21
CA ARG A 78 -0.03 9.35 -19.45
C ARG A 78 -0.10 8.99 -17.96
N ALA A 79 -0.31 7.72 -17.64
CA ALA A 79 -0.36 7.22 -16.27
C ALA A 79 1.02 7.31 -15.58
N VAL A 80 2.10 6.97 -16.29
CA VAL A 80 3.47 7.12 -15.80
C VAL A 80 3.82 8.59 -15.58
N LYS A 81 3.43 9.47 -16.52
CA LYS A 81 3.66 10.91 -16.39
C LYS A 81 2.93 11.48 -15.17
N ALA A 82 1.66 11.13 -14.96
CA ALA A 82 0.90 11.60 -13.80
C ALA A 82 1.57 11.24 -12.47
N LEU A 83 2.12 10.02 -12.35
CA LEU A 83 2.88 9.63 -11.15
C LEU A 83 4.14 10.49 -10.96
N ARG A 84 4.86 10.79 -12.05
CA ARG A 84 6.05 11.66 -12.01
C ARG A 84 5.73 13.13 -11.78
N ASP A 85 4.55 13.59 -12.17
CA ASP A 85 4.09 14.95 -11.89
C ASP A 85 3.75 15.09 -10.40
N ALA A 86 3.20 14.02 -9.78
CA ALA A 86 2.94 13.97 -8.34
C ALA A 86 4.22 13.79 -7.50
N GLN A 87 5.20 13.04 -8.01
CA GLN A 87 6.46 12.70 -7.32
C GLN A 87 7.66 12.99 -8.25
N PRO A 88 8.06 14.27 -8.39
CA PRO A 88 9.06 14.73 -9.38
C PRO A 88 10.44 14.07 -9.26
N GLU A 89 10.81 13.65 -8.07
CA GLU A 89 12.11 13.07 -7.74
C GLU A 89 12.26 11.60 -8.14
N LEU A 90 11.16 10.92 -8.53
CA LEU A 90 11.20 9.57 -9.09
C LEU A 90 12.05 9.51 -10.36
N SER A 91 12.90 8.49 -10.48
CA SER A 91 13.48 8.09 -11.76
C SER A 91 12.38 7.62 -12.75
N LEU A 92 12.67 7.62 -14.06
CA LEU A 92 11.69 7.13 -15.04
C LEU A 92 11.47 5.62 -14.87
N LEU A 93 12.56 4.89 -14.57
CA LEU A 93 12.53 3.46 -14.32
C LEU A 93 11.63 3.12 -13.13
N ALA A 94 11.84 3.79 -11.99
CA ALA A 94 11.02 3.61 -10.79
C ALA A 94 9.54 3.92 -11.06
N ALA A 95 9.24 5.02 -11.77
CA ALA A 95 7.86 5.38 -12.11
C ALA A 95 7.17 4.33 -12.99
N VAL A 96 7.90 3.73 -13.94
CA VAL A 96 7.38 2.64 -14.77
C VAL A 96 7.15 1.37 -13.94
N GLN A 97 8.10 0.99 -13.10
CA GLN A 97 7.97 -0.20 -12.24
C GLN A 97 6.80 -0.07 -11.27
N LEU A 98 6.66 1.08 -10.59
CA LEU A 98 5.54 1.34 -9.68
C LEU A 98 4.20 1.39 -10.42
N THR A 99 4.17 1.94 -11.63
CA THR A 99 2.95 1.95 -12.47
C THR A 99 2.43 0.54 -12.76
N ARG A 100 3.30 -0.46 -12.93
CA ARG A 100 2.90 -1.86 -13.14
C ARG A 100 2.20 -2.49 -11.94
N ASP A 101 2.55 -2.05 -10.73
CA ASP A 101 1.90 -2.49 -9.51
C ASP A 101 0.48 -1.91 -9.37
N ALA A 102 0.19 -0.80 -10.04
CA ALA A 102 -1.11 -0.15 -10.00
C ALA A 102 -2.16 -0.77 -10.94
N VAL A 103 -1.73 -1.60 -11.90
CA VAL A 103 -2.62 -2.29 -12.85
C VAL A 103 -3.50 -3.28 -12.10
N ARG A 104 -4.82 -3.12 -12.25
CA ARG A 104 -5.81 -4.09 -11.79
C ARG A 104 -6.04 -5.14 -12.89
N GLU A 105 -6.12 -6.40 -12.50
CA GLU A 105 -6.60 -7.49 -13.37
C GLU A 105 -8.10 -7.32 -13.69
#